data_AF-A0A9N9IRN3-F1
#
_entry.id   AF-A0A9N9IRN3-F1
#
_cell.length_a   1.000
_cell.length_b   1.000
_cell.length_c   1.000
_cell.angle_alpha   90.00
_cell.angle_beta   90.00
_cell.angle_gamma   90.00
#
_symmetry.space_group_name_H-M   'P 1'
#
loop_
_entity.id
_entity.type
_entity.pdbx_description
1 polymer ?
#
loop_
_entity_poly.entity_id
_entity_poly.type
_entity_poly.pdbx_seq_one_letter_code
_entity_poly.pdbx_strand_id
1 'polypeptide(L)'
;IPTPISLGIQSKRQEREEKELKEAKNLGLYHQSIKHKWKASSSSKLKNRTNRDRGIKMGIGKIKGGMLTLSSSDIKKVQGRNKIKKRKYGSKK
;
A
#
# COMPACT_ATOMS: atom_id res chain seq x y z
N ILE A 1 -20.91 14.51 16.82
CA ILE A 1 -21.46 13.36 17.58
C ILE A 1 -20.32 12.73 18.37
N PRO A 2 -20.45 12.53 19.68
CA PRO A 2 -19.44 11.85 20.49
C PRO A 2 -19.06 10.47 19.93
N THR A 3 -17.80 10.09 20.12
CA THR A 3 -17.25 8.81 19.63
C THR A 3 -18.05 7.56 20.02
N PRO A 4 -18.53 7.36 21.26
CA PRO A 4 -19.30 6.16 21.60
C PRO A 4 -20.64 6.09 20.85
N ILE A 5 -21.30 7.23 20.68
CA ILE A 5 -22.58 7.33 19.96
C ILE A 5 -22.35 7.05 18.47
N SER A 6 -21.28 7.59 17.89
CA SER A 6 -20.92 7.33 16.50
C SER A 6 -20.64 5.84 16.24
N LEU A 7 -19.96 5.16 17.18
CA LEU A 7 -19.69 3.73 17.09
C LEU A 7 -20.97 2.90 17.23
N GLY A 8 -21.86 3.28 18.16
CA GLY A 8 -23.17 2.63 18.32
C GLY A 8 -24.04 2.76 17.07
N ILE A 9 -24.09 3.95 16.45
CA ILE A 9 -24.80 4.16 15.18
C ILE A 9 -24.21 3.29 14.07
N GLN A 10 -22.89 3.17 14.00
CA GLN A 10 -22.21 2.34 13.00
C GLN A 10 -22.51 0.85 13.19
N SER A 11 -22.42 0.35 14.42
CA SER A 11 -22.74 -1.04 14.77
C SER A 11 -24.21 -1.35 14.43
N LYS A 12 -25.15 -0.48 14.81
CA LYS A 12 -26.57 -0.68 14.51
C LYS A 12 -26.89 -0.64 13.02
N ARG A 13 -26.10 0.11 12.25
CA ARG A 13 -26.23 0.12 10.79
C ARG A 13 -25.78 -1.22 10.18
N GLN A 14 -24.66 -1.77 10.65
CA GLN A 14 -24.15 -3.07 10.20
C GLN A 14 -25.15 -4.20 10.48
N GLU A 15 -25.74 -4.25 11.67
CA GLU A 15 -26.75 -5.26 12.02
C GLU A 15 -27.95 -5.24 11.07
N ARG A 16 -28.43 -4.04 10.70
CA ARG A 16 -29.56 -3.88 9.77
C ARG A 16 -29.21 -4.36 8.37
N GLU A 17 -28.04 -3.97 7.88
CA GLU A 17 -27.54 -4.43 6.56
C GLU A 17 -27.41 -5.95 6.48
N GLU A 18 -26.90 -6.59 7.53
CA GLU A 18 -26.79 -8.04 7.59
C GLU A 18 -28.16 -8.73 7.60
N LYS A 19 -29.13 -8.15 8.32
CA LYS A 19 -30.50 -8.64 8.35
C LYS A 19 -31.17 -8.55 6.99
N GLU A 20 -31.09 -7.39 6.34
CA GLU A 20 -31.64 -7.15 5.01
C GLU A 20 -31.03 -8.10 3.96
N LEU A 21 -29.72 -8.33 4.03
CA LEU A 21 -29.04 -9.28 3.14
C LEU A 21 -29.53 -10.72 3.37
N LYS A 22 -29.73 -11.13 4.62
CA LYS A 22 -30.30 -12.45 4.95
C LYS A 22 -31.74 -12.58 4.44
N GLU A 23 -32.57 -11.57 4.65
CA GLU A 23 -33.95 -11.54 4.15
C GLU A 23 -33.99 -11.62 2.61
N ALA A 24 -33.16 -10.85 1.91
CA ALA A 24 -33.06 -10.89 0.45
C ALA A 24 -32.60 -12.26 -0.08
N LYS A 25 -31.69 -12.94 0.63
CA LYS A 25 -31.29 -14.32 0.29
C LYS A 25 -32.43 -15.31 0.50
N ASN A 26 -33.15 -15.20 1.61
CA ASN A 26 -34.26 -16.10 1.92
C ASN A 26 -35.43 -15.94 0.94
N LEU A 27 -35.71 -14.70 0.50
CA LEU A 27 -36.76 -14.39 -0.47
C LEU A 27 -36.33 -14.64 -1.93
N GLY A 28 -35.09 -15.06 -2.18
CA GLY A 28 -34.56 -15.25 -3.53
C GLY A 28 -34.32 -13.95 -4.32
N LEU A 29 -34.42 -12.78 -3.68
CA LEU A 29 -34.17 -11.47 -4.27
C LEU A 29 -32.69 -11.11 -4.37
N TYR A 30 -31.82 -11.88 -3.70
CA TYR A 30 -30.38 -11.72 -3.79
C TYR A 30 -29.83 -12.32 -5.09
N HIS A 31 -29.23 -11.48 -5.94
CA HIS A 31 -28.48 -11.93 -7.11
C HIS A 31 -27.07 -11.31 -7.14
N GLN A 32 -26.08 -12.10 -7.59
CA GLN A 32 -24.67 -11.72 -7.57
C GLN A 32 -24.38 -10.45 -8.39
N SER A 33 -25.15 -10.19 -9.46
CA SER A 33 -25.02 -8.98 -10.28
C SER A 33 -25.43 -7.70 -9.53
N ILE A 34 -26.39 -7.78 -8.61
CA ILE A 34 -26.92 -6.65 -7.84
C ILE A 34 -26.42 -6.59 -6.38
N LYS A 35 -25.45 -7.43 -6.00
CA LYS A 35 -24.85 -7.45 -4.66
C LYS A 35 -24.34 -6.09 -4.19
N HIS A 36 -24.00 -5.19 -5.11
CA HIS A 36 -23.54 -3.83 -4.82
C HIS A 36 -24.62 -2.99 -4.13
N LYS A 37 -25.90 -3.24 -4.42
CA LYS A 37 -27.04 -2.57 -3.76
C LYS A 37 -27.06 -2.84 -2.26
N TRP A 38 -26.68 -4.05 -1.86
CA TRP A 38 -26.59 -4.49 -0.46
C TRP A 38 -25.23 -4.18 0.20
N LYS A 39 -24.24 -3.71 -0.57
CA LYS A 39 -22.84 -3.51 -0.12
C LYS A 39 -22.46 -2.04 0.01
N ALA A 40 -23.29 -1.11 -0.47
CA ALA A 40 -22.98 0.32 -0.57
C ALA A 40 -22.66 1.00 0.78
N SER A 41 -23.11 0.45 1.90
CA SER A 41 -22.87 1.04 3.23
C SER A 41 -21.60 0.50 3.94
N SER A 42 -20.97 -0.54 3.40
CA SER A 42 -19.67 -1.07 3.88
C SER A 42 -18.45 -0.27 3.37
N SER A 43 -18.62 0.99 2.93
CA SER A 43 -17.55 1.83 2.35
C SER A 43 -16.38 2.14 3.30
N SER A 44 -16.46 1.74 4.57
CA SER A 44 -15.34 1.75 5.52
C SER A 44 -14.18 0.79 5.15
N LYS A 45 -14.36 -0.13 4.18
CA LYS A 45 -13.29 -1.03 3.71
C LYS A 45 -12.21 -0.35 2.86
N LEU A 46 -12.30 0.95 2.59
CA LEU A 46 -11.21 1.72 1.99
C LEU A 46 -9.96 1.79 2.88
N LYS A 47 -10.07 1.45 4.17
CA LYS A 47 -8.94 1.46 5.11
C LYS A 47 -7.92 0.33 4.90
N ASN A 48 -8.24 -0.71 4.13
CA ASN A 48 -7.33 -1.87 3.93
C ASN A 48 -6.31 -1.69 2.80
N ARG A 49 -6.25 -0.52 2.16
CA ARG A 49 -5.15 -0.16 1.25
C ARG A 49 -4.09 0.69 1.93
N THR A 50 -3.88 0.54 3.23
CA THR A 50 -2.64 1.01 3.85
C THR A 50 -1.50 0.25 3.18
N ASN A 51 -0.81 0.93 2.25
CA ASN A 51 0.45 0.44 1.71
C ASN A 51 1.31 0.04 2.91
N ARG A 52 1.69 -1.24 3.00
CA ARG A 52 2.59 -1.68 4.06
C ARG A 52 3.84 -0.82 4.03
N ASP A 53 4.32 -0.47 5.22
CA ASP A 53 5.63 0.12 5.34
C ASP A 53 6.65 -0.83 4.69
N ARG A 54 7.47 -0.28 3.80
CA ARG A 54 8.48 -1.04 3.06
C ARG A 54 9.81 -1.08 3.83
N GLY A 55 9.89 -0.42 4.99
CA GLY A 55 11.09 -0.35 5.80
C GLY A 55 12.23 0.44 5.13
N ILE A 56 13.43 0.28 5.68
CA ILE A 56 14.64 0.95 5.19
C ILE A 56 14.99 0.40 3.80
N LYS A 57 15.05 1.30 2.82
CA LYS A 57 15.46 0.97 1.45
C LYS A 57 16.98 1.05 1.30
N MET A 58 17.54 0.14 0.54
CA MET A 58 18.95 0.16 0.14
C MET A 58 19.18 1.19 -0.98
N GLY A 59 20.35 1.84 -0.97
CA GLY A 59 20.74 2.85 -1.97
C GLY A 59 21.45 2.30 -3.21
N ILE A 60 21.59 0.97 -3.35
CA ILE A 60 22.27 0.31 -4.47
C ILE A 60 21.57 -0.97 -4.89
N GLY A 61 21.42 -1.18 -6.20
CA GLY A 61 20.85 -2.39 -6.76
C GLY A 61 19.40 -2.68 -6.36
N LYS A 62 18.96 -3.91 -6.63
CA LYS A 62 17.63 -4.42 -6.31
C LYS A 62 17.74 -5.78 -5.66
N ILE A 63 17.12 -5.95 -4.49
CA ILE A 63 17.02 -7.25 -3.82
C ILE A 63 15.68 -7.90 -4.20
N LYS A 64 15.71 -9.12 -4.73
CA LYS A 64 14.51 -9.93 -5.00
C LYS A 64 14.81 -11.38 -4.65
N GLY A 65 13.99 -11.99 -3.79
CA GLY A 65 14.14 -13.41 -3.42
C GLY A 65 15.49 -13.77 -2.78
N GLY A 66 16.05 -12.88 -1.96
CA GLY A 66 17.36 -13.08 -1.32
C GLY A 66 18.58 -12.80 -2.22
N MET A 67 18.37 -12.45 -3.49
CA MET A 67 19.45 -12.12 -4.42
C MET A 67 19.54 -10.61 -4.66
N LEU A 68 20.76 -10.07 -4.57
CA LEU A 68 21.06 -8.69 -4.94
C LEU A 68 21.49 -8.61 -6.40
N THR A 69 20.75 -7.87 -7.21
CA THR A 69 21.11 -7.56 -8.60
C THR A 69 21.67 -6.14 -8.68
N LEU A 70 22.88 -6.01 -9.24
CA LEU A 70 23.56 -4.73 -9.46
C LEU A 70 23.52 -4.34 -10.93
N SER A 71 23.28 -3.06 -11.23
CA SER A 71 23.43 -2.53 -12.58
C SER A 71 24.91 -2.23 -12.88
N SER A 72 25.32 -2.29 -14.15
CA SER A 72 26.68 -1.90 -14.56
C SER A 72 27.03 -0.48 -14.16
N SER A 73 26.04 0.42 -14.10
CA SER A 73 26.21 1.80 -13.64
C SER A 73 26.55 1.88 -12.16
N ASP A 74 25.88 1.07 -11.32
CA ASP A 74 26.16 0.99 -9.88
C ASP A 74 27.58 0.49 -9.63
N ILE A 75 28.01 -0.53 -10.39
CA ILE A 75 29.36 -1.09 -10.32
C ILE A 75 30.40 -0.02 -10.70
N LYS A 76 30.21 0.66 -11.84
CA LYS A 76 31.11 1.74 -12.30
C LYS A 76 31.19 2.90 -11.30
N LYS A 77 30.07 3.27 -10.68
CA LYS A 77 30.01 4.35 -9.69
C LYS A 77 30.83 4.04 -8.44
N VAL A 78 30.80 2.79 -7.99
CA VAL A 78 31.62 2.32 -6.85
C VAL A 78 33.10 2.27 -7.25
N GLN A 79 33.41 1.70 -8.42
CA GLN A 79 34.80 1.60 -8.90
C GLN A 79 35.45 2.96 -9.17
N GLY A 80 34.70 3.93 -9.70
CA GLY A 80 35.20 5.27 -10.04
C GLY A 80 35.53 6.15 -8.84
N ARG A 81 34.95 5.85 -7.66
CA ARG A 81 35.21 6.61 -6.42
C ARG A 81 36.61 6.42 -5.85
N ASN A 82 37.27 5.30 -6.16
CA ASN A 82 38.64 5.04 -5.71
C ASN A 82 39.70 5.81 -6.53
N LYS A 83 39.32 6.49 -7.61
CA LYS A 83 40.21 7.42 -8.31
C LYS A 83 40.16 8.77 -7.62
N ILE A 84 40.91 8.91 -6.53
CA ILE A 84 41.21 10.20 -5.91
C ILE A 84 41.74 11.12 -7.01
N LYS A 85 40.92 12.07 -7.49
CA LYS A 85 41.37 13.07 -8.46
C LYS A 85 42.38 13.95 -7.74
N LYS A 86 43.68 13.67 -7.91
CA LYS A 86 44.75 14.61 -7.56
C LYS A 86 44.48 15.88 -8.37
N ARG A 87 43.95 16.92 -7.71
CA ARG A 87 43.84 18.27 -8.29
C ARG A 87 45.26 18.73 -8.58
N LYS A 88 45.71 18.64 -9.84
CA LYS A 88 46.91 19.34 -10.29
C LYS A 88 46.57 20.82 -10.29
N TYR A 89 46.99 21.54 -9.25
CA TYR A 89 47.08 22.99 -9.28
C TYR A 89 48.11 23.35 -10.36
N GLY A 90 47.65 24.09 -11.37
CA GLY A 90 48.45 24.45 -12.53
C GLY A 90 49.61 25.36 -12.15
N SER A 91 50.83 24.92 -12.47
CA SER A 91 52.00 25.78 -12.57
C SER A 91 51.89 26.56 -13.87
N LYS A 92 51.55 27.85 -13.80
CA LYS A 92 51.72 28.76 -14.94
C LYS A 92 53.20 29.13 -15.02
N LYS A 93 53.76 29.05 -16.24
CA LYS A 93 55.03 29.66 -16.63
C LYS A 93 54.88 31.18 -16.67
#